data_AF-A0A7V3U4V9-F1
#
_entry.id   AF-A0A7V3U4V9-F1
#
_cell.length_a   1.000
_cell.length_b   1.000
_cell.length_c   1.000
_cell.angle_alpha   90.00
_cell.angle_beta   90.00
_cell.angle_gamma   90.00
#
_symmetry.space_group_name_H-M   'P 1'
#
loop_
_entity.id
_entity.type
_entity.pdbx_description
1 polymer ?
#
loop_
_entity_poly.entity_id
_entity_poly.type
_entity_poly.pdbx_seq_one_letter_code
_entity_poly.pdbx_strand_id
1 'polypeptide(L)'
;AEIHRQEQPGLSDEGFCASDVAFHRALVDGAGNPVLSYQLAGAIEAIEPLMNMITFSARSREQIVALHTRIADAIEAGDGAKADAALQALAAYTVELARDVAARKGG
;
A
#
# COMPACT_ATOMS: atom_id res chain seq x y z
N ALA A 1 11.40 0.75 -8.29
CA ALA A 1 12.33 0.20 -7.28
C ALA A 1 11.59 -0.65 -6.25
N GLU A 2 10.60 -0.10 -5.54
CA GLU A 2 9.89 -0.82 -4.47
C GLU A 2 9.00 -1.98 -4.95
N ILE A 3 8.27 -1.85 -6.06
CA ILE A 3 7.47 -2.96 -6.62
C ILE A 3 8.35 -4.19 -6.90
N HIS A 4 9.50 -3.98 -7.53
CA HIS A 4 10.47 -5.04 -7.78
C HIS A 4 11.02 -5.67 -6.48
N ARG A 5 11.17 -4.87 -5.42
CA ARG A 5 11.56 -5.36 -4.09
C ARG A 5 10.45 -6.22 -3.49
N GLN A 6 9.19 -5.79 -3.58
CA GLN A 6 8.01 -6.50 -3.08
C GLN A 6 7.83 -7.88 -3.74
N GLU A 7 8.25 -8.03 -5.00
CA GLU A 7 8.23 -9.30 -5.74
C GLU A 7 9.32 -10.29 -5.34
N GLN A 8 10.33 -9.88 -4.55
CA GLN A 8 11.48 -10.74 -4.27
C GLN A 8 11.08 -11.99 -3.47
N PRO A 9 11.41 -13.20 -3.98
CA PRO A 9 11.21 -14.43 -3.24
C PRO A 9 11.96 -14.38 -1.91
N GLY A 10 11.28 -14.73 -0.82
CA GLY A 10 11.88 -14.76 0.52
C GLY A 10 12.02 -13.41 1.22
N LEU A 11 11.44 -12.32 0.67
CA LEU A 11 11.33 -11.06 1.41
C LEU A 11 10.52 -11.29 2.70
N SER A 12 11.08 -10.91 3.85
CA SER A 12 10.34 -11.01 5.11
C SER A 12 9.11 -10.11 5.08
N ASP A 13 8.14 -10.39 5.93
CA ASP A 13 6.93 -9.58 5.99
C ASP A 13 7.20 -8.15 6.47
N GLU A 14 8.15 -7.95 7.39
CA GLU A 14 8.63 -6.63 7.81
C GLU A 14 9.29 -5.91 6.62
N GLY A 15 10.09 -6.65 5.83
CA GLY A 15 10.70 -6.13 4.62
C GLY A 15 9.68 -5.71 3.57
N PHE A 16 8.55 -6.44 3.47
CA PHE A 16 7.43 -6.06 2.61
C PHE A 16 6.72 -4.81 3.14
N CYS A 17 6.42 -4.73 4.43
CA CYS A 17 5.82 -3.53 5.05
C CYS A 17 6.68 -2.28 4.85
N ALA A 18 8.00 -2.39 5.08
CA ALA A 18 8.91 -1.27 4.88
C ALA A 18 8.91 -0.80 3.41
N SER A 19 8.85 -1.74 2.46
CA SER A 19 8.80 -1.44 1.04
C SER A 19 7.45 -0.82 0.61
N ASP A 20 6.34 -1.29 1.18
CA ASP A 20 5.00 -0.73 1.02
C ASP A 20 4.91 0.73 1.48
N VAL A 21 5.41 1.02 2.68
CA VAL A 21 5.54 2.38 3.21
C VAL A 21 6.41 3.26 2.31
N ALA A 22 7.55 2.74 1.85
CA ALA A 22 8.44 3.46 0.94
C ALA A 22 7.77 3.77 -0.41
N PHE A 23 6.96 2.85 -0.95
CA PHE A 23 6.17 3.06 -2.16
C PHE A 23 5.18 4.21 -1.99
N HIS A 24 4.38 4.19 -0.91
CA HIS A 24 3.42 5.26 -0.62
C HIS A 24 4.08 6.62 -0.43
N ARG A 25 5.22 6.66 0.26
CA ARG A 25 6.00 7.90 0.43
C ARG A 25 6.49 8.45 -0.91
N ALA A 26 7.00 7.60 -1.79
CA ALA A 26 7.44 8.01 -3.13
C ALA A 26 6.30 8.60 -3.97
N LEU A 27 5.08 8.07 -3.85
CA LEU A 27 3.90 8.64 -4.53
C LEU A 27 3.59 10.06 -4.03
N VAL A 28 3.59 10.24 -2.72
CA VAL A 28 3.26 11.54 -2.11
C VAL A 28 4.35 12.58 -2.41
N ASP A 29 5.62 12.22 -2.28
CA ASP A 29 6.75 13.11 -2.61
C ASP A 29 6.76 13.47 -4.11
N GLY A 30 6.40 12.51 -4.98
CA GLY A 30 6.27 12.73 -6.42
C GLY A 30 5.12 13.66 -6.82
N ALA A 31 4.09 13.82 -5.99
CA ALA A 31 2.98 14.72 -6.25
C ALA A 31 3.37 16.21 -6.15
N GLY A 32 4.56 16.53 -5.63
CA GLY A 32 5.09 17.89 -5.57
C GLY A 32 4.25 18.86 -4.73
N ASN A 33 3.40 18.33 -3.84
CA ASN A 33 2.54 19.12 -2.96
C ASN A 33 3.03 19.00 -1.50
N PRO A 34 3.75 20.01 -0.98
CA PRO A 34 4.35 19.95 0.35
C PRO A 34 3.34 19.76 1.48
N VAL A 35 2.08 20.20 1.29
CA VAL A 35 1.01 20.03 2.28
C VAL A 35 0.55 18.57 2.33
N LEU A 36 0.45 17.89 1.17
CA LEU A 36 0.15 16.47 1.12
C LEU A 36 1.29 15.64 1.73
N SER A 37 2.55 15.94 1.41
CA SER A 37 3.72 15.28 2.04
C SER A 37 3.70 15.39 3.56
N TYR A 38 3.34 16.55 4.11
CA TYR A 38 3.29 16.76 5.56
C TYR A 38 2.09 16.06 6.23
N GLN A 39 0.90 16.13 5.62
CA GLN A 39 -0.31 15.53 6.18
C GLN A 39 -0.32 14.00 6.08
N LEU A 40 0.23 13.45 4.99
CA LEU A 40 0.32 12.00 4.79
C LEU A 40 1.48 11.36 5.53
N ALA A 41 2.53 12.09 5.91
CA ALA A 41 3.62 11.54 6.72
C ALA A 41 3.08 10.93 8.04
N GLY A 42 2.23 11.65 8.76
CA GLY A 42 1.62 11.16 10.00
C GLY A 42 0.64 9.99 9.78
N ALA A 43 -0.08 9.97 8.65
CA ALA A 43 -0.98 8.87 8.31
C ALA A 43 -0.22 7.60 7.89
N ILE A 44 0.86 7.74 7.10
CA ILE A 44 1.71 6.64 6.66
C ILE A 44 2.45 6.01 7.86
N GLU A 45 3.01 6.83 8.75
CA GLU A 45 3.66 6.35 9.99
C GLU A 45 2.65 5.70 10.95
N ALA A 46 1.40 6.18 11.00
CA ALA A 46 0.33 5.58 11.80
C ALA A 46 -0.23 4.28 11.23
N ILE A 47 0.03 3.96 9.96
CA ILE A 47 -0.37 2.70 9.31
C ILE A 47 0.65 1.58 9.59
N GLU A 48 1.92 1.93 9.85
CA GLU A 48 3.00 0.98 10.14
C GLU A 48 2.67 -0.03 11.28
N PRO A 49 2.03 0.38 12.40
CA PRO A 49 1.61 -0.54 13.47
C PRO A 49 0.37 -1.38 13.11
N LEU A 50 -0.55 -0.83 12.31
CA LEU A 50 -1.77 -1.51 11.85
C LEU A 50 -1.44 -2.66 10.88
N MET A 51 -0.44 -2.45 10.03
CA MET A 51 0.08 -3.44 9.09
C MET A 51 0.83 -4.59 9.81
N ASN A 52 1.52 -4.32 10.91
CA ASN A 52 2.37 -5.31 11.60
C ASN A 52 1.65 -6.26 12.59
N MET A 53 0.43 -5.99 13.04
CA MET A 53 -0.20 -6.77 14.14
C MET A 53 -1.54 -7.45 13.80
N ILE A 54 -2.17 -7.13 12.67
CA ILE A 54 -3.55 -7.57 12.39
C ILE A 54 -3.70 -8.17 10.98
N THR A 55 -3.12 -7.57 9.93
CA THR A 55 -3.33 -7.97 8.51
C THR A 55 -2.26 -8.91 7.91
N PHE A 56 -1.20 -9.19 8.67
CA PHE A 56 0.04 -9.85 8.24
C PHE A 56 -0.14 -11.21 7.55
N SER A 57 -1.04 -12.07 8.06
CA SER A 57 -1.22 -13.44 7.57
C SER A 57 -2.29 -13.61 6.49
N ALA A 58 -3.16 -12.60 6.30
CA ALA A 58 -4.31 -12.70 5.40
C ALA A 58 -4.11 -11.91 4.09
N ARG A 59 -3.09 -11.05 4.00
CA ARG A 59 -2.81 -10.28 2.79
C ARG A 59 -2.26 -11.16 1.67
N SER A 60 -2.72 -10.91 0.45
CA SER A 60 -2.10 -11.41 -0.78
C SER A 60 -1.05 -10.39 -1.23
N ARG A 61 0.22 -10.75 -1.13
CA ARG A 61 1.33 -9.94 -1.65
C ARG A 61 1.21 -9.74 -3.16
N GLU A 62 0.78 -10.78 -3.87
CA GLU A 62 0.54 -10.73 -5.31
C GLU A 62 -0.51 -9.68 -5.68
N GLN A 63 -1.60 -9.61 -4.93
CA GLN A 63 -2.66 -8.63 -5.15
C GLN A 63 -2.19 -7.20 -4.87
N ILE A 64 -1.43 -6.99 -3.79
CA ILE A 64 -0.84 -5.67 -3.47
C ILE A 64 0.12 -5.23 -4.56
N VAL A 65 1.05 -6.11 -4.98
CA VAL A 65 1.99 -5.84 -6.07
C VAL A 65 1.25 -5.48 -7.35
N ALA A 66 0.21 -6.23 -7.73
CA ALA A 66 -0.59 -5.94 -8.91
C ALA A 66 -1.27 -4.57 -8.85
N LEU A 67 -1.76 -4.16 -7.67
CA LEU A 67 -2.36 -2.84 -7.46
C LEU A 67 -1.31 -1.72 -7.52
N HIS A 68 -0.13 -1.93 -6.93
CA HIS A 68 0.98 -0.97 -7.03
C HIS A 68 1.46 -0.78 -8.46
N THR A 69 1.61 -1.86 -9.23
CA THR A 69 1.96 -1.80 -10.65
C THR A 69 0.91 -1.00 -11.43
N ARG A 70 -0.38 -1.24 -11.20
CA ARG A 70 -1.45 -0.47 -11.84
C ARG A 70 -1.39 1.03 -11.52
N ILE A 71 -1.05 1.39 -10.29
CA ILE A 71 -0.88 2.79 -9.88
C ILE A 71 0.33 3.40 -10.60
N ALA A 72 1.48 2.72 -10.57
CA ALA A 72 2.70 3.18 -11.23
C ALA A 72 2.51 3.36 -12.75
N ASP A 73 1.94 2.36 -13.43
CA ASP A 73 1.66 2.40 -14.86
C ASP A 73 0.74 3.57 -15.23
N ALA A 74 -0.28 3.84 -14.41
CA ALA A 74 -1.21 4.95 -14.65
C ALA A 74 -0.53 6.31 -14.49
N ILE A 75 0.33 6.46 -13.48
CA ILE A 75 1.09 7.68 -13.24
C ILE A 75 2.10 7.90 -14.37
N GLU A 76 2.84 6.86 -14.79
CA GLU A 76 3.77 6.94 -15.92
C GLU A 76 3.08 7.33 -17.22
N ALA A 77 1.85 6.85 -17.44
CA ALA A 77 1.02 7.22 -18.58
C ALA A 77 0.37 8.62 -18.46
N GLY A 78 0.48 9.29 -17.31
CA GLY A 78 -0.19 10.58 -17.05
C GLY A 78 -1.72 10.47 -16.90
N ASP A 79 -2.25 9.27 -16.65
CA ASP A 79 -3.68 8.99 -16.51
C ASP A 79 -4.12 9.08 -15.04
N GLY A 80 -4.43 10.30 -14.62
CA GLY A 80 -4.85 10.57 -13.24
C GLY A 80 -6.14 9.84 -12.84
N ALA A 81 -7.08 9.63 -13.77
CA ALA A 81 -8.33 8.93 -13.47
C ALA A 81 -8.08 7.44 -13.20
N LYS A 82 -7.21 6.81 -13.98
CA LYS A 82 -6.80 5.43 -13.77
C LYS A 82 -5.97 5.27 -12.49
N ALA A 83 -5.12 6.24 -12.16
CA ALA A 83 -4.36 6.24 -10.92
C ALA A 83 -5.29 6.32 -9.70
N ASP A 84 -6.28 7.24 -9.71
CA ASP A 84 -7.29 7.36 -8.66
C ASP A 84 -8.12 6.08 -8.51
N ALA A 85 -8.60 5.49 -9.61
CA ALA A 85 -9.32 4.23 -9.58
C ALA A 85 -8.50 3.07 -8.98
N ALA A 86 -7.18 3.03 -9.26
CA ALA A 86 -6.29 2.03 -8.70
C ALA A 86 -6.03 2.26 -7.19
N LEU A 87 -5.89 3.51 -6.75
CA LEU A 87 -5.79 3.88 -5.33
C LEU A 87 -7.06 3.50 -4.57
N GLN A 88 -8.24 3.75 -5.13
CA GLN A 88 -9.51 3.35 -4.54
C GLN A 88 -9.63 1.82 -4.40
N ALA A 89 -9.18 1.07 -5.41
CA ALA A 89 -9.14 -0.39 -5.35
C ALA A 89 -8.22 -0.91 -4.25
N LEU A 90 -7.04 -0.28 -4.07
CA LEU A 90 -6.12 -0.61 -2.98
C LEU A 90 -6.74 -0.30 -1.60
N ALA A 91 -7.39 0.86 -1.45
CA ALA A 91 -8.08 1.20 -0.21
C ALA A 91 -9.22 0.22 0.12
N ALA A 92 -10.02 -0.16 -0.88
CA ALA A 92 -11.10 -1.12 -0.71
C ALA A 92 -10.58 -2.49 -0.25
N TYR A 93 -9.50 -2.97 -0.87
CA TYR A 93 -8.84 -4.22 -0.50
C TYR A 93 -8.34 -4.21 0.95
N THR A 94 -7.69 -3.12 1.37
CA THR A 94 -7.22 -2.96 2.75
C THR A 94 -8.37 -2.97 3.77
N VAL A 95 -9.51 -2.36 3.44
CA VAL A 95 -10.70 -2.39 4.29
C VAL A 95 -11.30 -3.79 4.38
N GLU A 96 -11.36 -4.52 3.26
CA GLU A 96 -11.82 -5.92 3.23
C GLU A 96 -10.95 -6.80 4.14
N LEU A 97 -9.63 -6.66 4.02
CA LEU A 97 -8.68 -7.39 4.85
C LEU A 97 -8.87 -7.11 6.36
N ALA A 98 -9.11 -5.84 6.72
CA ALA A 98 -9.39 -5.47 8.11
C ALA A 98 -10.69 -6.13 8.64
N ARG A 99 -11.74 -6.20 7.81
CA ARG A 99 -13.00 -6.87 8.15
C ARG A 99 -12.82 -8.37 8.34
N ASP A 100 -12.09 -9.02 7.44
CA ASP A 100 -11.83 -10.46 7.49
C ASP A 100 -11.09 -10.86 8.76
N VAL A 101 -10.09 -10.08 9.16
CA VAL A 101 -9.37 -10.35 10.41
C VAL A 101 -10.25 -10.11 11.63
N ALA A 102 -11.06 -9.05 11.64
CA ALA A 102 -11.99 -8.79 12.74
C ALA A 102 -13.00 -9.94 12.91
N ALA A 103 -13.53 -10.48 11.80
CA ALA A 103 -14.44 -11.62 11.81
C ALA A 103 -13.78 -12.89 12.40
N ARG A 104 -12.50 -13.14 12.07
CA ARG A 104 -11.75 -14.30 12.58
C ARG A 104 -11.39 -14.21 14.07
N LYS A 105 -11.32 -13.01 14.64
CA LYS A 105 -11.03 -12.81 16.08
C LYS A 105 -12.28 -12.86 16.96
N GLY A 106 -13.47 -12.73 16.37
CA GLY A 106 -14.75 -12.69 17.08
C GLY A 106 -15.52 -14.03 17.14
N GLY A 107 -15.00 -15.09 16.52
CA GLY A 107 -15.54 -16.45 16.57
C GLY A 107 -14.63 -17.41 17.32
#